data_AF-A0A522Q6G8-F1
#
_entry.id   AF-A0A522Q6G8-F1
#
_cell.length_a   1.000
_cell.length_b   1.000
_cell.length_c   1.000
_cell.angle_alpha   90.00
_cell.angle_beta   90.00
_cell.angle_gamma   90.00
#
_symmetry.space_group_name_H-M   'P 1'
#
loop_
_entity.id
_entity.type
_entity.pdbx_description
1 polymer ?
#
loop_
_entity_poly.entity_id
_entity_poly.type
_entity_poly.pdbx_seq_one_letter_code
_entity_poly.pdbx_strand_id
1 'polypeptide(L)' 'MSKPPRYYDRNYIHFLTTSTYRRTPVFNSERFKREFVLTLAELHDEVGFRLLGYVLMLEHFHLLVWPSADANPSQIMQRL' A
#
# COMPACT_ATOMS: atom_id res chain seq x y z
N MET A 1 4.18 -22.99 -7.67
CA MET A 1 5.13 -22.24 -6.81
C MET A 1 4.49 -22.07 -5.44
N SER A 2 5.19 -22.42 -4.36
CA SER A 2 4.72 -22.12 -3.01
C SER A 2 4.75 -20.61 -2.80
N LYS A 3 3.69 -20.09 -2.18
CA LYS A 3 3.65 -18.68 -1.77
C LYS A 3 4.66 -18.51 -0.62
N PRO A 4 5.61 -17.57 -0.70
CA PRO A 4 6.51 -17.33 0.41
C PRO A 4 5.71 -16.99 1.68
N PRO A 5 6.17 -17.42 2.86
CA PRO A 5 5.54 -17.08 4.12
C PRO A 5 5.49 -15.56 4.27
N ARG A 6 4.43 -15.07 4.91
CA ARG A 6 4.31 -13.66 5.25
C ARG A 6 4.71 -13.47 6.71
N TYR A 7 5.61 -12.53 6.94
CA TYR A 7 6.10 -12.17 8.26
C TYR A 7 5.39 -10.90 8.71
N TYR A 8 4.88 -10.88 9.94
CA TYR A 8 4.15 -9.75 10.51
C TYR A 8 4.62 -9.42 11.94
N ASP A 9 5.87 -9.73 12.26
CA ASP A 9 6.40 -9.45 13.59
C ASP A 9 6.42 -7.94 13.88
N ARG A 10 6.29 -7.62 15.17
CA ARG A 10 6.36 -6.24 15.65
C ARG A 10 7.73 -5.66 15.28
N ASN A 11 7.72 -4.48 14.64
CA ASN A 11 8.88 -3.70 14.15
C ASN A 11 9.38 -4.01 12.73
N TYR A 12 8.74 -4.88 11.97
CA TYR A 12 9.06 -4.97 10.54
C TYR A 12 8.44 -3.82 9.75
N ILE A 13 9.29 -3.19 8.96
CA ILE A 13 8.88 -2.26 7.91
C ILE A 13 8.66 -3.09 6.66
N HIS A 14 7.50 -2.95 6.04
CA HIS A 14 7.15 -3.68 4.83
C HIS A 14 7.26 -2.77 3.61
N PHE A 15 8.05 -3.21 2.64
CA PHE A 15 8.04 -2.66 1.29
C PHE A 15 6.97 -3.37 0.46
N LEU A 16 5.88 -2.67 0.18
CA LEU A 16 4.74 -3.19 -0.56
C LEU A 16 4.80 -2.69 -1.99
N THR A 17 4.54 -3.56 -2.96
CA THR A 17 4.50 -3.24 -4.39
C THR A 17 3.24 -3.83 -5.01
N THR A 18 2.55 -3.04 -5.82
CA THR A 18 1.39 -3.51 -6.59
C THR A 18 1.39 -2.89 -7.98
N SER A 19 1.09 -3.71 -8.98
CA SER A 19 0.78 -3.26 -10.33
C SER A 19 -0.73 -3.11 -10.49
N THR A 20 -1.12 -2.13 -11.30
CA THR A 20 -2.50 -1.95 -11.71
C THR A 20 -2.98 -3.14 -12.56
N TYR A 21 -4.29 -3.32 -12.66
CA TYR A 21 -4.85 -4.38 -13.51
C TYR A 21 -4.38 -4.21 -14.96
N ARG A 22 -3.82 -5.30 -15.51
CA ARG A 22 -3.19 -5.34 -16.85
C ARG A 22 -2.12 -4.28 -17.09
N ARG A 23 -1.49 -3.74 -16.03
CA ARG A 23 -0.50 -2.65 -16.12
C ARG A 23 -1.04 -1.41 -16.84
N THR A 24 -2.33 -1.13 -16.69
CA THR A 24 -2.93 0.09 -17.23
C THR A 24 -2.32 1.32 -16.53
N PRO A 25 -1.89 2.37 -17.25
CA PRO A 25 -1.24 3.54 -16.66
C PRO A 25 -2.24 4.49 -15.96
N VAL A 26 -3.00 3.99 -14.98
CA VAL A 26 -4.10 4.73 -14.32
C VAL A 26 -3.61 6.00 -13.62
N PHE A 27 -2.37 6.00 -13.11
CA PHE A 27 -1.78 7.14 -12.42
C PHE A 27 -1.23 8.20 -13.38
N ASN A 28 -1.46 8.06 -14.70
CA ASN A 28 -1.30 9.17 -15.64
C ASN A 28 -2.39 10.25 -15.44
N SER A 29 -3.51 9.91 -14.79
CA SER A 29 -4.55 10.87 -14.44
C SER A 29 -4.30 11.51 -13.09
N GLU A 30 -4.28 12.85 -13.04
CA GLU A 30 -4.23 13.60 -11.77
C GLU A 30 -5.39 13.26 -10.84
N ARG A 31 -6.58 13.00 -11.39
CA ARG A 31 -7.75 12.61 -10.60
C ARG A 31 -7.47 11.29 -9.87
N PHE A 32 -7.03 10.25 -10.57
CA PHE A 32 -6.74 8.96 -9.95
C PHE A 32 -5.58 9.03 -8.95
N LYS A 33 -4.56 9.85 -9.19
CA LYS A 33 -3.50 10.10 -8.21
C LYS A 33 -4.04 10.70 -6.91
N ARG A 34 -4.92 11.70 -7.01
CA ARG A 34 -5.55 12.34 -5.84
C ARG A 34 -6.45 11.38 -5.07
N GLU A 35 -7.34 10.68 -5.76
CA GLU A 35 -8.22 9.67 -5.14
C GLU A 35 -7.41 8.62 -4.39
N PHE A 36 -6.35 8.08 -5.00
CA PHE A 36 -5.50 7.08 -4.35
C PHE A 36 -4.84 7.63 -3.06
N VAL A 37 -4.31 8.86 -3.11
CA VAL A 37 -3.68 9.47 -1.92
C VAL A 37 -4.70 9.74 -0.82
N LEU A 38 -5.92 10.17 -1.17
CA LEU A 38 -7.01 10.35 -0.20
C LEU A 38 -7.38 9.01 0.44
N THR A 39 -7.62 7.97 -0.35
CA THR A 39 -7.91 6.62 0.17
C THR A 39 -6.79 6.08 1.05
N LEU A 40 -5.52 6.32 0.69
CA LEU A 40 -4.37 5.91 1.50
C LEU A 40 -4.33 6.65 2.85
N ALA A 41 -4.68 7.94 2.86
CA ALA A 41 -4.74 8.74 4.09
C ALA A 41 -5.91 8.31 5.00
N GLU A 42 -7.10 8.10 4.44
CA GLU A 42 -8.26 7.57 5.18
C GLU A 42 -7.94 6.20 5.79
N LEU A 43 -7.31 5.31 5.01
CA LEU A 43 -6.93 3.99 5.50
C LEU A 43 -5.85 4.05 6.59
N HIS A 44 -4.91 5.00 6.49
CA HIS A 44 -3.92 5.26 7.52
C HIS A 44 -4.59 5.62 8.84
N ASP A 45 -5.58 6.52 8.81
CA ASP A 45 -6.28 6.99 10.00
C ASP A 45 -7.17 5.90 10.63
N GLU A 46 -7.78 5.04 9.81
CA GLU A 46 -8.64 3.96 10.28
C GLU A 46 -7.88 2.74 10.82
N VAL A 47 -6.82 2.30 10.14
CA VAL A 47 -6.11 1.04 10.46
C VAL A 47 -4.94 1.29 11.43
N GLY A 48 -4.41 2.51 11.46
CA GLY A 48 -3.31 2.89 12.33
C GLY A 48 -2.00 2.19 11.97
N PHE A 49 -1.34 2.64 10.89
CA PHE A 49 0.03 2.26 10.55
C PHE A 49 0.83 3.50 10.21
N ARG A 50 2.15 3.48 10.28
CA ARG A 50 2.97 4.62 9.82
C ARG A 50 3.32 4.45 8.35
N LEU A 51 3.03 5.45 7.54
CA LEU A 51 3.50 5.52 6.16
C LEU A 51 4.82 6.28 6.12
N LEU A 52 5.93 5.56 5.89
CA LEU A 52 7.27 6.14 5.87
C LEU A 52 7.63 6.75 4.51
N GLY A 53 6.97 6.29 3.46
CA GLY A 53 7.12 6.81 2.10
C GLY A 53 6.24 6.07 1.12
N TYR A 54 5.93 6.73 0.01
CA TYR A 54 5.20 6.13 -1.11
C TYR A 54 5.62 6.77 -2.44
N VAL A 55 5.39 6.04 -3.53
CA VAL A 55 5.52 6.57 -4.90
C VAL A 55 4.44 5.97 -5.78
N LEU A 56 3.83 6.83 -6.61
CA LEU A 56 2.93 6.43 -7.68
C LEU A 56 3.69 6.49 -9.01
N MET A 57 3.94 5.32 -9.60
CA MET A 57 4.41 5.19 -10.97
C MET A 57 3.17 5.09 -11.87
N LEU A 58 3.31 5.21 -13.20
CA LEU A 58 2.15 5.22 -14.10
C LEU A 58 1.22 4.00 -13.93
N GLU A 59 1.80 2.80 -13.82
CA GLU A 59 1.10 1.51 -13.81
C GLU A 59 1.28 0.68 -12.52
N HIS A 60 1.95 1.23 -11.50
CA HIS A 60 2.20 0.54 -10.24
C HIS A 60 2.53 1.54 -9.14
N PHE A 61 2.56 1.08 -7.89
CA PHE A 61 2.97 1.91 -6.76
C PHE A 61 3.80 1.10 -5.77
N HIS A 62 4.56 1.83 -4.96
CA HIS A 62 5.29 1.30 -3.83
C HIS A 62 4.92 2.03 -2.55
N LEU A 63 4.76 1.29 -1.46
CA LEU A 63 4.53 1.81 -0.11
C LEU A 63 5.59 1.27 0.83
N LEU A 64 6.11 2.13 1.71
CA LEU A 64 6.93 1.75 2.84
C LEU A 64 6.10 1.93 4.11
N VAL A 65 5.56 0.83 4.64
CA VAL A 65 4.64 0.85 5.78
C VAL A 65 5.29 0.24 7.01
N TRP A 66 5.06 0.85 8.15
CA TRP A 66 5.39 0.29 9.45
C TRP A 66 4.08 0.06 10.23
N PRO A 67 3.58 -1.18 10.26
CA PRO A 67 2.32 -1.51 10.92
C PRO A 67 2.39 -1.29 12.43
N SER A 68 1.29 -0.86 13.02
CA SER A 68 1.08 -0.98 14.46
C SER A 68 0.83 -2.44 14.85
N ALA A 69 0.69 -2.71 16.15
CA ALA A 69 0.42 -4.06 16.66
C ALA A 69 -0.88 -4.67 16.10
N ASP A 70 -1.86 -3.84 15.75
CA ASP A 70 -3.18 -4.26 15.28
C ASP A 70 -3.32 -4.15 13.75
N ALA A 71 -2.36 -3.53 13.07
CA ALA A 71 -2.38 -3.34 11.62
C ALA A 71 -1.76 -4.55 10.89
N ASN A 72 -2.47 -5.05 9.88
CA ASN A 72 -2.00 -6.15 9.03
C ASN A 72 -1.68 -5.65 7.61
N PRO A 73 -0.44 -5.80 7.10
CA PRO A 73 -0.09 -5.42 5.72
C PRO A 73 -0.98 -6.03 4.64
N SER A 74 -1.46 -7.27 4.81
CA SER A 74 -2.41 -7.86 3.85
C SER A 74 -3.77 -7.17 3.87
N GLN A 75 -4.24 -6.74 5.04
CA GLN A 75 -5.50 -5.99 5.15
C GLN A 75 -5.36 -4.60 4.53
N ILE A 76 -4.23 -3.92 4.77
CA ILE A 76 -3.92 -2.65 4.12
C ILE A 76 -4.02 -2.80 2.60
N MET A 77 -3.35 -3.80 2.03
CA MET A 77 -3.37 -4.06 0.58
C MET A 77 -4.72 -4.53 0.02
N GLN A 78 -5.61 -5.08 0.84
CA GLN A 78 -6.94 -5.50 0.39
C GLN A 78 -7.96 -4.35 0.34
N ARG A 79 -7.69 -3.27 1.09
CA ARG A 79 -8.57 -2.10 1.20
C ARG A 79 -8.12 -0.93 0.32
N LEU A 80 -6.90 -0.99 -0.20
CA LEU A 80 -6.33 -0.12 -1.23
C LEU A 80 -6.71 -0.60 -2.63
#